data_AF-A0A2A4G058-F1
#
_entry.id   AF-A0A2A4G058-F1
#
_cell.length_a   1.000
_cell.length_b   1.000
_cell.length_c   1.000
_cell.angle_alpha   90.00
_cell.angle_beta   90.00
_cell.angle_gamma   90.00
#
_symmetry.space_group_name_H-M   'P 1'
#
loop_
_entity.id
_entity.type
_entity.pdbx_description
1 polymer ?
#
loop_
_entity_poly.entity_id
_entity_poly.type
_entity_poly.pdbx_seq_one_letter_code
_entity_poly.pdbx_strand_id
1 'polypeptide(L)'
;MLFGWVSKSEKGCTIRGRAGADLNGVVMAALILLPTIWIMFKIASNSDGFWPLLIVASLSFPLIFWMAHKDRRQGEPLVRFLQDVTAEKSSSVLSTVAAVRISPTLKLSVGGEEVAGPVTPGGLHQALLDAGEGDFIILHSAPERYIQTMAKDGRFFIEKRDGGHMQHFQALRVGVGDKSSERLFSFDEMLSVLVAYASDQAKPSFISWQRLDMPSS
;
A
#
# COMPACT_ATOMS: atom_id res chain seq x y z
N MET A 1 -10.71 -1.84 9.83
CA MET A 1 -10.68 -1.76 11.32
C MET A 1 -9.77 -2.86 11.88
N LEU A 2 -8.96 -2.57 12.91
CA LEU A 2 -8.01 -3.50 13.51
C LEU A 2 -8.71 -4.38 14.56
N PHE A 3 -8.62 -5.70 14.44
CA PHE A 3 -8.84 -6.60 15.57
C PHE A 3 -7.48 -7.04 16.09
N GLY A 4 -7.16 -6.61 17.30
CA GLY A 4 -5.90 -6.96 17.95
C GLY A 4 -6.03 -7.03 19.46
N TRP A 5 -5.27 -7.94 20.04
CA TRP A 5 -5.10 -8.06 21.46
C TRP A 5 -3.83 -7.30 21.85
N VAL A 6 -4.01 -6.30 22.70
CA VAL A 6 -2.90 -5.59 23.34
C VAL A 6 -2.70 -6.24 24.69
N SER A 7 -1.60 -6.95 24.88
CA SER A 7 -1.23 -7.52 26.17
C SER A 7 0.06 -6.88 26.69
N LYS A 8 0.12 -6.62 27.98
CA LYS A 8 1.32 -6.12 28.65
C LYS A 8 2.13 -7.32 29.13
N SER A 9 3.36 -7.45 28.63
CA SER A 9 4.35 -8.41 29.09
C SER A 9 5.41 -7.68 29.93
N GLU A 10 6.12 -8.41 30.78
CA GLU A 10 7.27 -7.88 31.54
C GLU A 10 8.38 -7.30 30.64
N LYS A 11 8.41 -7.69 29.35
CA LYS A 11 9.38 -7.20 28.34
C LYS A 11 8.83 -6.07 27.45
N GLY A 12 7.60 -5.60 27.66
CA GLY A 12 6.99 -4.55 26.85
C GLY A 12 5.52 -4.79 26.51
N CYS A 13 4.97 -3.98 25.62
CA CYS A 13 3.61 -4.11 25.13
C CYS A 13 3.59 -4.96 23.85
N THR A 14 2.91 -6.10 23.88
CA THR A 14 2.78 -7.00 22.72
C THR A 14 1.42 -6.75 22.07
N ILE A 15 1.43 -6.24 20.83
CA ILE A 15 0.23 -6.06 20.04
C ILE A 15 0.13 -7.22 19.04
N ARG A 16 -0.85 -8.11 19.22
CA ARG A 16 -1.17 -9.16 18.26
C ARG A 16 -2.46 -8.80 17.53
N GLY A 17 -2.35 -8.37 16.27
CA GLY A 17 -3.51 -8.05 15.45
C GLY A 17 -3.45 -8.69 14.06
N ARG A 18 -4.62 -8.97 13.50
CA ARG A 18 -4.78 -9.25 12.07
C ARG A 18 -5.30 -7.99 11.41
N ALA A 19 -4.43 -7.29 10.68
CA ALA A 19 -4.86 -6.22 9.79
C ALA A 19 -5.59 -6.83 8.58
N GLY A 20 -6.66 -6.17 8.13
CA GLY A 20 -7.46 -6.64 6.99
C GLY A 20 -8.56 -7.66 7.34
N ALA A 21 -9.01 -7.76 8.59
CA ALA A 21 -10.35 -8.30 8.83
C ALA A 21 -11.34 -7.18 8.48
N ASP A 22 -12.02 -7.29 7.34
CA ASP A 22 -13.20 -6.46 7.06
C ASP A 22 -14.30 -6.88 8.06
N LEU A 23 -14.28 -6.25 9.24
CA LEU A 23 -15.21 -6.52 10.31
C LEU A 23 -16.64 -6.24 9.84
N ASN A 24 -16.84 -5.24 8.98
CA ASN A 24 -18.15 -4.95 8.42
C ASN A 24 -18.57 -6.07 7.48
N GLY A 25 -17.68 -6.57 6.61
CA GLY A 25 -17.94 -7.73 5.75
C GLY A 25 -18.19 -9.02 6.52
N VAL A 26 -17.43 -9.29 7.60
CA VAL A 26 -17.62 -10.48 8.45
C VAL A 26 -18.90 -10.39 9.28
N VAL A 27 -19.20 -9.21 9.86
CA VAL A 27 -20.44 -8.96 10.60
C VAL A 27 -21.64 -9.02 9.64
N MET A 28 -21.55 -8.42 8.46
CA MET A 28 -22.59 -8.52 7.43
C MET A 28 -22.78 -9.97 6.97
N ALA A 29 -21.70 -10.71 6.71
CA ALA A 29 -21.77 -12.12 6.36
C ALA A 29 -22.43 -12.94 7.48
N ALA A 30 -22.09 -12.68 8.76
CA ALA A 30 -22.71 -13.34 9.90
C ALA A 30 -24.20 -12.96 10.05
N LEU A 31 -24.54 -11.68 9.88
CA LEU A 31 -25.91 -11.16 9.93
C LEU A 31 -26.78 -11.68 8.77
N ILE A 32 -26.19 -11.95 7.61
CA ILE A 32 -26.88 -12.57 6.47
C ILE A 32 -26.97 -14.08 6.66
N LEU A 33 -25.94 -14.74 7.20
CA LEU A 33 -25.90 -16.18 7.40
C LEU A 33 -27.05 -16.66 8.30
N LEU A 34 -27.29 -16.01 9.45
CA LEU A 34 -28.32 -16.41 10.41
C LEU A 34 -29.74 -16.48 9.81
N PRO A 35 -30.28 -15.43 9.16
CA PRO A 35 -31.58 -15.49 8.50
C PRO A 35 -31.57 -16.45 7.31
N THR A 36 -30.45 -16.60 6.58
CA THR A 36 -30.37 -17.55 5.46
C THR A 36 -30.52 -19.00 5.94
N ILE A 37 -29.85 -19.37 7.04
CA ILE A 37 -29.99 -20.69 7.68
C ILE A 37 -31.44 -20.91 8.15
N TRP A 38 -32.05 -19.89 8.76
CA TRP A 38 -33.43 -19.97 9.24
C TRP A 38 -34.44 -20.15 8.10
N ILE A 39 -34.28 -19.42 7.00
CA ILE A 39 -35.11 -19.56 5.79
C ILE A 39 -34.93 -20.96 5.19
N MET A 40 -33.70 -21.47 5.09
CA MET A 40 -33.45 -22.84 4.61
C MET A 40 -34.15 -23.89 5.47
N PHE A 41 -34.14 -23.74 6.79
CA PHE A 41 -34.84 -24.66 7.70
C PHE A 41 -36.37 -24.63 7.49
N LYS A 42 -36.95 -23.43 7.30
CA LYS A 42 -38.38 -23.25 7.01
C LYS A 42 -38.81 -23.83 5.66
N ILE A 43 -37.93 -23.81 4.67
CA ILE A 43 -38.23 -24.35 3.33
C ILE A 43 -38.03 -25.87 3.31
N ALA A 44 -36.97 -26.38 3.93
CA ALA A 44 -36.74 -27.82 4.06
C ALA A 44 -37.87 -28.53 4.81
N SER A 45 -38.51 -27.86 5.78
CA SER A 45 -39.66 -28.39 6.51
C SER A 45 -40.97 -28.38 5.72
N ASN A 46 -41.06 -27.65 4.60
CA ASN A 46 -42.27 -27.54 3.77
C ASN A 46 -42.17 -28.30 2.42
N SER A 47 -41.12 -29.12 2.23
CA SER A 47 -40.84 -30.02 1.10
C SER A 47 -40.78 -29.43 -0.32
N ASP A 48 -41.32 -28.24 -0.57
CA ASP A 48 -41.32 -27.58 -1.88
C ASP A 48 -40.32 -26.41 -1.92
N GLY A 49 -39.43 -26.41 -2.93
CA GLY A 49 -38.60 -25.24 -3.26
C GLY A 49 -37.22 -25.14 -2.61
N PHE A 50 -36.66 -26.23 -2.08
CA PHE A 50 -35.33 -26.24 -1.44
C PHE A 50 -34.15 -25.97 -2.40
N TRP A 51 -34.22 -26.50 -3.63
CA TRP A 51 -33.10 -26.48 -4.58
C TRP A 51 -32.70 -25.08 -5.12
N PRO A 52 -33.63 -24.20 -5.54
CA PRO A 52 -33.27 -22.88 -6.04
C PRO A 52 -32.58 -22.01 -4.99
N LEU A 53 -32.99 -22.12 -3.72
CA LEU A 53 -32.43 -21.32 -2.63
C LEU A 53 -31.02 -21.76 -2.24
N LEU A 54 -30.76 -23.07 -2.29
CA LEU A 54 -29.43 -23.62 -2.07
C LEU A 54 -28.42 -23.10 -3.10
N ILE A 55 -28.83 -23.05 -4.37
CA ILE A 55 -27.99 -22.54 -5.47
C ILE A 55 -27.66 -21.06 -5.25
N VAL A 56 -28.66 -20.24 -4.94
CA VAL A 56 -28.46 -18.81 -4.67
C VAL A 56 -27.52 -18.64 -3.47
N ALA A 57 -27.78 -19.28 -2.34
CA ALA A 57 -26.94 -19.15 -1.15
C ALA A 57 -25.50 -19.63 -1.38
N SER A 58 -25.32 -20.73 -2.12
CA SER A 58 -24.01 -21.28 -2.46
C SER A 58 -23.22 -20.38 -3.40
N LEU A 59 -23.87 -19.57 -4.24
CA LEU A 59 -23.24 -18.55 -5.10
C LEU A 59 -22.97 -17.23 -4.36
N SER A 60 -23.85 -16.83 -3.43
CA SER A 60 -23.68 -15.61 -2.65
C SER A 60 -22.48 -15.67 -1.72
N PHE A 61 -22.23 -16.84 -1.11
CA PHE A 61 -21.19 -16.99 -0.08
C PHE A 61 -19.78 -16.73 -0.62
N PRO A 62 -19.34 -17.35 -1.73
CA PRO A 62 -18.05 -17.07 -2.35
C PRO A 62 -17.94 -15.62 -2.82
N LEU A 63 -19.03 -15.02 -3.31
CA LEU A 63 -19.04 -13.64 -3.78
C LEU A 63 -18.82 -12.64 -2.63
N ILE A 64 -19.50 -12.84 -1.50
CA ILE A 64 -19.33 -12.02 -0.29
C ILE A 64 -17.92 -12.18 0.26
N PHE A 65 -17.42 -13.42 0.33
CA PHE A 65 -16.04 -13.68 0.76
C PHE A 65 -15.01 -13.07 -0.19
N TRP A 66 -15.26 -13.09 -1.50
CA TRP A 66 -14.40 -12.47 -2.51
C TRP A 66 -14.38 -10.94 -2.35
N MET A 67 -15.55 -10.30 -2.19
CA MET A 67 -15.63 -8.85 -1.95
C MET A 67 -14.91 -8.47 -0.66
N ALA A 68 -15.17 -9.17 0.45
CA ALA A 68 -14.49 -8.93 1.73
C ALA A 68 -12.97 -9.21 1.66
N HIS A 69 -12.52 -10.10 0.77
CA HIS A 69 -11.10 -10.37 0.55
C HIS A 69 -10.42 -9.31 -0.32
N LYS A 70 -11.15 -8.67 -1.25
CA LYS A 70 -10.62 -7.58 -2.08
C LYS A 70 -10.19 -6.39 -1.23
N ASP A 71 -10.93 -6.08 -0.17
CA ASP A 71 -10.69 -4.92 0.70
C ASP A 71 -9.61 -5.14 1.77
N ARG A 72 -9.05 -6.36 1.88
CA ARG A 72 -7.92 -6.64 2.80
C ARG A 72 -6.72 -5.73 2.61
N ARG A 73 -6.53 -5.25 1.38
CA ARG A 73 -5.39 -4.43 0.94
C ARG A 73 -5.40 -3.03 1.58
N GLN A 74 -6.54 -2.57 2.11
CA GLN A 74 -6.64 -1.31 2.87
C GLN A 74 -6.04 -1.40 4.28
N GLY A 75 -5.70 -2.60 4.77
CA GLY A 75 -5.05 -2.77 6.07
C GLY A 75 -3.54 -2.54 6.05
N GLU A 76 -2.94 -2.40 4.87
CA GLU A 76 -1.49 -2.35 4.69
C GLU A 76 -0.83 -1.07 5.25
N PRO A 77 -1.38 0.15 5.05
CA PRO A 77 -0.90 1.36 5.71
C PRO A 77 -0.79 1.21 7.23
N LEU A 78 -1.79 0.55 7.84
CA LEU A 78 -1.83 0.32 9.28
C LEU A 78 -0.78 -0.68 9.76
N VAL A 79 -0.49 -1.72 8.98
CA VAL A 79 0.59 -2.66 9.29
C VAL A 79 1.93 -1.93 9.25
N ARG A 80 2.17 -1.11 8.21
CA ARG A 80 3.40 -0.32 8.09
C ARG A 80 3.53 0.66 9.26
N PHE A 81 2.45 1.35 9.63
CA PHE A 81 2.44 2.21 10.82
C PHE A 81 2.79 1.46 12.11
N LEU A 82 2.19 0.29 12.35
CA LEU A 82 2.49 -0.51 13.55
C LEU A 82 3.93 -1.03 13.54
N GLN A 83 4.43 -1.45 12.38
CA GLN A 83 5.83 -1.85 12.21
C GLN A 83 6.77 -0.67 12.47
N ASP A 84 6.43 0.51 11.97
CA ASP A 84 7.21 1.73 12.16
C ASP A 84 7.27 2.14 13.64
N VAL A 85 6.13 2.19 14.33
CA VAL A 85 6.05 2.52 15.77
C VAL A 85 6.80 1.50 16.65
N THR A 86 6.90 0.24 16.21
CA THR A 86 7.57 -0.82 16.97
C THR A 86 9.03 -1.02 16.59
N ALA A 87 9.49 -0.49 15.45
CA ALA A 87 10.85 -0.63 14.99
C ALA A 87 11.72 0.54 15.49
N GLU A 88 12.65 0.29 16.41
CA GLU A 88 13.67 1.27 16.81
C GLU A 88 14.48 1.81 15.62
N LYS A 89 14.57 1.03 14.54
CA LYS A 89 15.36 1.29 13.34
C LYS A 89 14.83 2.48 12.52
N SER A 90 13.52 2.73 12.47
CA SER A 90 12.97 3.79 11.61
C SER A 90 13.37 5.18 12.10
N SER A 91 13.50 5.39 13.41
CA SER A 91 13.97 6.66 13.98
C SER A 91 15.40 7.01 13.57
N SER A 92 16.27 6.01 13.35
CA SER A 92 17.65 6.23 12.90
C SER A 92 17.73 6.64 11.42
N VAL A 93 16.84 6.08 10.58
CA VAL A 93 16.73 6.47 9.17
C VAL A 93 16.14 7.87 9.08
N LEU A 94 15.02 8.14 9.77
CA LEU A 94 14.39 9.47 9.82
C LEU A 94 15.34 10.55 10.34
N SER A 95 16.13 10.29 11.38
CA SER A 95 17.10 11.27 11.89
C SER A 95 18.24 11.53 10.91
N THR A 96 18.72 10.52 10.20
CA THR A 96 19.73 10.67 9.14
C THR A 96 19.17 11.50 7.96
N VAL A 97 17.92 11.25 7.61
CA VAL A 97 17.23 11.88 6.49
C VAL A 97 16.75 13.30 6.81
N ALA A 98 16.36 13.58 8.06
CA ALA A 98 15.86 14.89 8.49
C ALA A 98 16.89 16.02 8.37
N ALA A 99 18.18 15.69 8.36
CA ALA A 99 19.27 16.65 8.17
C ALA A 99 19.40 17.13 6.71
N VAL A 100 18.72 16.47 5.75
CA VAL A 100 18.86 16.74 4.33
C VAL A 100 17.99 17.92 3.91
N ARG A 101 18.58 18.89 3.20
CA ARG A 101 17.85 20.02 2.60
C ARG A 101 17.14 19.57 1.32
N ILE A 102 15.83 19.75 1.28
CA ILE A 102 14.99 19.46 0.12
C ILE A 102 14.82 20.72 -0.74
N SER A 103 14.74 20.54 -2.06
CA SER A 103 14.48 21.62 -3.00
C SER A 103 13.09 22.24 -2.77
N PRO A 104 12.98 23.57 -2.65
CA PRO A 104 11.72 24.26 -2.38
C PRO A 104 10.77 24.28 -3.58
N THR A 105 11.25 23.95 -4.78
CA THR A 105 10.43 23.97 -6.02
C THR A 105 9.64 22.68 -6.23
N LEU A 106 9.82 21.69 -5.36
CA LEU A 106 9.14 20.41 -5.47
C LEU A 106 7.74 20.50 -4.86
N LYS A 107 6.82 19.81 -5.52
CA LYS A 107 5.46 19.56 -5.06
C LYS A 107 5.26 18.07 -4.86
N LEU A 108 4.49 17.72 -3.84
CA LEU A 108 4.09 16.36 -3.52
C LEU A 108 2.62 16.19 -3.87
N SER A 109 2.30 15.12 -4.60
CA SER A 109 0.93 14.67 -4.83
C SER A 109 0.76 13.24 -4.34
N VAL A 110 -0.34 12.97 -3.66
CA VAL A 110 -0.70 11.65 -3.13
C VAL A 110 -2.11 11.32 -3.60
N GLY A 111 -2.27 10.21 -4.31
CA GLY A 111 -3.58 9.80 -4.85
C GLY A 111 -4.21 10.80 -5.83
N GLY A 112 -3.42 11.71 -6.40
CA GLY A 112 -3.88 12.76 -7.32
C GLY A 112 -4.20 14.11 -6.67
N GLU A 113 -4.13 14.21 -5.34
CA GLU A 113 -4.28 15.48 -4.63
C GLU A 113 -2.89 16.09 -4.35
N GLU A 114 -2.69 17.38 -4.62
CA GLU A 114 -1.47 18.09 -4.23
C GLU A 114 -1.48 18.35 -2.71
N VAL A 115 -0.42 17.93 -2.02
CA VAL A 115 -0.23 18.18 -0.58
C VAL A 115 0.21 19.63 -0.40
N ALA A 116 -0.51 20.37 0.46
CA ALA A 116 -0.21 21.76 0.74
C ALA A 116 1.08 21.91 1.57
N GLY A 117 1.91 22.89 1.20
CA GLY A 117 3.12 23.26 1.94
C GLY A 117 4.42 22.71 1.33
N PRO A 118 5.56 23.01 1.96
CA PRO A 118 6.86 22.57 1.46
C PRO A 118 7.05 21.06 1.65
N VAL A 119 7.73 20.43 0.69
CA VAL A 119 8.11 19.01 0.82
C VAL A 119 9.18 18.88 1.89
N THR A 120 8.91 18.04 2.89
CA THR A 120 9.84 17.72 3.98
C THR A 120 10.11 16.22 4.04
N PRO A 121 11.25 15.79 4.60
CA PRO A 121 11.51 14.37 4.83
C PRO A 121 10.40 13.65 5.61
N GLY A 122 9.90 14.30 6.67
CA GLY A 122 8.79 13.78 7.46
C GLY A 122 7.49 13.69 6.66
N GLY A 123 7.22 14.66 5.79
CA GLY A 123 6.07 14.62 4.88
C GLY A 123 6.17 13.49 3.85
N LEU A 124 7.36 13.21 3.31
CA LEU A 124 7.58 12.07 2.40
C LEU A 124 7.41 10.73 3.12
N HIS A 125 7.92 10.62 4.35
CA HIS A 125 7.73 9.44 5.19
C HIS A 125 6.25 9.19 5.48
N GLN A 126 5.53 10.23 5.91
CA GLN A 126 4.11 10.14 6.22
C GLN A 126 3.29 9.76 4.97
N ALA A 127 3.58 10.38 3.82
CA ALA A 127 2.91 10.03 2.56
C ALA A 127 3.10 8.55 2.18
N LEU A 128 4.30 7.99 2.39
CA LEU A 128 4.56 6.57 2.15
C LEU A 128 3.85 5.64 3.14
N LEU A 129 3.68 6.07 4.40
CA LEU A 129 2.90 5.33 5.39
C LEU A 129 1.43 5.29 5.02
N ASP A 130 0.89 6.42 4.58
CA ASP A 130 -0.52 6.59 4.27
C ASP A 130 -0.90 5.94 2.92
N ALA A 131 0.05 5.76 2.01
CA ALA A 131 -0.19 5.15 0.70
C ALA A 131 -0.64 3.68 0.81
N GLY A 132 -1.92 3.46 0.50
CA GLY A 132 -2.52 2.14 0.36
C GLY A 132 -2.21 1.49 -0.98
N GLU A 133 -2.64 0.25 -1.15
CA GLU A 133 -2.38 -0.48 -2.38
C GLU A 133 -3.10 0.13 -3.59
N GLY A 134 -2.36 0.37 -4.67
CA GLY A 134 -2.86 1.08 -5.84
C GLY A 134 -2.78 2.61 -5.75
N ASP A 135 -2.50 3.17 -4.56
CA ASP A 135 -2.23 4.59 -4.42
C ASP A 135 -0.86 4.92 -4.99
N PHE A 136 -0.77 6.11 -5.57
CA PHE A 136 0.46 6.64 -6.13
C PHE A 136 0.89 7.91 -5.39
N ILE A 137 2.21 8.07 -5.28
CA ILE A 137 2.85 9.28 -4.77
C ILE A 137 3.72 9.83 -5.89
N ILE A 138 3.59 11.12 -6.16
CA ILE A 138 4.36 11.83 -7.18
C ILE A 138 5.06 13.00 -6.52
N LEU A 139 6.37 13.07 -6.70
CA LEU A 139 7.18 14.22 -6.34
C LEU A 139 7.67 14.87 -7.63
N HIS A 140 7.26 16.10 -7.89
CA HIS A 140 7.48 16.76 -9.19
C HIS A 140 7.85 18.23 -9.06
N SER A 141 8.62 18.72 -10.03
CA SER A 141 8.87 20.17 -10.23
C SER A 141 8.19 20.70 -11.49
N ALA A 142 7.89 19.81 -12.44
CA ALA A 142 7.20 20.11 -13.69
C ALA A 142 6.50 18.84 -14.22
N PRO A 143 5.56 18.93 -15.17
CA PRO A 143 4.91 17.76 -15.77
C PRO A 143 5.87 16.74 -16.40
N GLU A 144 7.04 17.22 -16.83
CA GLU A 144 8.08 16.42 -17.46
C GLU A 144 9.23 16.05 -16.51
N ARG A 145 9.18 16.50 -15.26
CA ARG A 145 10.22 16.25 -14.26
C ARG A 145 9.60 15.82 -12.94
N TYR A 146 9.51 14.51 -12.78
CA TYR A 146 8.93 13.87 -11.61
C TYR A 146 9.61 12.55 -11.26
N ILE A 147 9.43 12.13 -10.02
CA ILE A 147 9.57 10.76 -9.57
C ILE A 147 8.23 10.31 -9.01
N GLN A 148 7.81 9.10 -9.36
CA GLN A 148 6.56 8.53 -8.90
C GLN A 148 6.75 7.12 -8.38
N THR A 149 5.83 6.72 -7.52
CA THR A 149 5.73 5.36 -7.01
C THR A 149 4.26 4.99 -6.83
N MET A 150 3.94 3.70 -6.93
CA MET A 150 2.69 3.17 -6.37
C MET A 150 2.96 1.90 -5.57
N ALA A 151 2.17 1.73 -4.51
CA ALA A 151 2.27 0.58 -3.65
C ALA A 151 1.62 -0.64 -4.30
N LYS A 152 2.33 -1.78 -4.21
CA LYS A 152 1.91 -3.08 -4.72
C LYS A 152 2.44 -4.18 -3.81
N ASP A 153 1.55 -4.98 -3.26
CA ASP A 153 1.86 -6.11 -2.37
C ASP A 153 2.90 -5.76 -1.27
N GLY A 154 2.72 -4.62 -0.58
CA GLY A 154 3.59 -4.17 0.50
C GLY A 154 4.93 -3.58 0.10
N ARG A 155 5.16 -3.44 -1.20
CA ARG A 155 6.37 -2.88 -1.80
C ARG A 155 6.02 -1.79 -2.79
N PHE A 156 7.04 -1.15 -3.33
CA PHE A 156 6.92 0.02 -4.18
C PHE A 156 7.60 -0.25 -5.52
N PHE A 157 6.98 0.14 -6.63
CA PHE A 157 7.74 0.36 -7.86
C PHE A 157 8.12 1.83 -7.97
N ILE A 158 9.16 2.13 -8.73
CA ILE A 158 9.68 3.49 -8.86
C ILE A 158 9.86 3.80 -10.33
N GLU A 159 9.31 4.93 -10.74
CA GLU A 159 9.49 5.49 -12.06
C GLU A 159 9.89 6.95 -11.95
N LYS A 160 10.70 7.43 -12.89
CA LYS A 160 11.03 8.84 -12.98
C LYS A 160 11.00 9.32 -14.41
N ARG A 161 10.61 10.57 -14.57
CA ARG A 161 10.75 11.30 -15.81
C ARG A 161 11.68 12.48 -15.59
N ASP A 162 12.61 12.66 -16.51
CA ASP A 162 13.56 13.76 -16.47
C ASP A 162 13.71 14.35 -17.88
N GLY A 163 12.69 15.12 -18.26
CA GLY A 163 12.57 15.79 -19.55
C GLY A 163 11.50 15.17 -20.46
N GLY A 164 11.77 15.18 -21.77
CA GLY A 164 10.76 14.92 -22.81
C GLY A 164 10.16 13.50 -22.76
N HIS A 165 9.17 13.24 -23.62
CA HIS A 165 8.39 11.98 -23.63
C HIS A 165 9.24 10.70 -23.64
N MET A 166 10.41 10.77 -24.28
CA MET A 166 11.33 9.63 -24.40
C MET A 166 12.30 9.48 -23.22
N GLN A 167 12.21 10.31 -22.18
CA GLN A 167 13.08 10.32 -20.99
C GLN A 167 12.33 9.80 -19.77
N HIS A 168 11.60 8.70 -19.95
CA HIS A 168 10.92 7.98 -18.89
C HIS A 168 11.74 6.73 -18.50
N PHE A 169 11.90 6.53 -17.20
CA PHE A 169 12.76 5.49 -16.64
C PHE A 169 12.04 4.74 -15.52
N GLN A 170 12.30 3.44 -15.43
CA GLN A 170 11.92 2.59 -14.32
C GLN A 170 13.15 2.23 -13.49
N ALA A 171 13.02 2.18 -12.17
CA ALA A 171 14.08 1.69 -11.31
C ALA A 171 14.13 0.16 -11.34
N LEU A 172 15.32 -0.38 -11.47
CA LEU A 172 15.63 -1.79 -11.27
C LEU A 172 16.61 -1.95 -10.10
N ARG A 173 16.47 -3.03 -9.37
CA ARG A 173 17.39 -3.43 -8.32
C ARG A 173 18.67 -3.98 -8.93
N VAL A 174 19.81 -3.50 -8.44
CA VAL A 174 21.12 -4.00 -8.86
C VAL A 174 21.38 -5.36 -8.20
N GLY A 175 21.81 -6.36 -9.00
CA GLY A 175 22.34 -7.63 -8.48
C GLY A 175 21.31 -8.69 -8.08
N VAL A 176 20.06 -8.59 -8.54
CA VAL A 176 19.03 -9.62 -8.32
C VAL A 176 18.82 -10.45 -9.58
N GLY A 177 18.68 -11.78 -9.41
CA GLY A 177 18.48 -12.72 -10.51
C GLY A 177 17.00 -13.07 -10.79
N ASP A 178 16.08 -12.59 -9.95
CA ASP A 178 14.63 -12.76 -10.13
C ASP A 178 14.00 -11.46 -10.67
N LYS A 179 13.49 -11.55 -11.90
CA LYS A 179 12.87 -10.45 -12.65
C LYS A 179 11.68 -9.79 -11.94
N SER A 180 10.98 -10.53 -11.06
CA SER A 180 9.81 -9.99 -10.36
C SER A 180 10.19 -9.08 -9.19
N SER A 181 11.21 -9.47 -8.43
CA SER A 181 11.75 -8.70 -7.31
C SER A 181 12.72 -7.60 -7.74
N GLU A 182 13.23 -7.66 -8.98
CA GLU A 182 14.03 -6.59 -9.59
C GLU A 182 13.32 -5.23 -9.60
N ARG A 183 11.99 -5.18 -9.62
CA ARG A 183 11.23 -3.92 -9.77
C ARG A 183 10.57 -3.43 -8.48
N LEU A 184 10.67 -4.19 -7.39
CA LEU A 184 9.97 -3.92 -6.14
C LEU A 184 10.96 -3.53 -5.03
N PHE A 185 10.66 -2.41 -4.38
CA PHE A 185 11.47 -1.77 -3.35
C PHE A 185 10.74 -1.78 -2.01
N SER A 186 11.50 -1.90 -0.93
CA SER A 186 10.97 -1.78 0.43
C SER A 186 10.62 -0.33 0.76
N PHE A 187 9.95 -0.12 1.89
CA PHE A 187 9.63 1.20 2.41
C PHE A 187 10.88 2.07 2.61
N ASP A 188 11.90 1.55 3.29
CA ASP A 188 13.15 2.28 3.57
C ASP A 188 13.89 2.66 2.28
N GLU A 189 13.89 1.76 1.31
CA GLU A 189 14.51 1.99 0.00
C GLU A 189 13.76 3.07 -0.78
N MET A 190 12.43 3.02 -0.77
CA MET A 190 11.58 4.02 -1.43
C MET A 190 11.80 5.40 -0.81
N LEU A 191 11.78 5.50 0.52
CA LEU A 191 12.05 6.74 1.24
C LEU A 191 13.42 7.30 0.89
N SER A 192 14.45 6.45 0.89
CA SER A 192 15.82 6.84 0.53
C SER A 192 15.89 7.40 -0.89
N VAL A 193 15.16 6.80 -1.84
CA VAL A 193 15.09 7.28 -3.23
C VAL A 193 14.36 8.62 -3.34
N LEU A 194 13.20 8.78 -2.66
CA LEU A 194 12.46 10.06 -2.67
C LEU A 194 13.30 11.18 -2.09
N VAL A 195 14.01 10.92 -0.99
CA VAL A 195 14.87 11.92 -0.35
C VAL A 195 16.05 12.26 -1.25
N ALA A 196 16.72 11.27 -1.83
CA ALA A 196 17.82 11.51 -2.75
C ALA A 196 17.38 12.36 -3.95
N TYR A 197 16.21 12.06 -4.53
CA TYR A 197 15.63 12.88 -5.58
C TYR A 197 15.27 14.29 -5.11
N ALA A 198 14.63 14.40 -3.93
CA ALA A 198 14.18 15.66 -3.38
C ALA A 198 15.32 16.63 -3.05
N SER A 199 16.50 16.09 -2.78
CA SER A 199 17.71 16.81 -2.39
C SER A 199 18.76 16.91 -3.48
N ASP A 200 18.43 16.51 -4.71
CA ASP A 200 19.35 16.47 -5.86
C ASP A 200 20.65 15.69 -5.56
N GLN A 201 20.57 14.67 -4.72
CA GLN A 201 21.68 13.79 -4.39
C GLN A 201 21.83 12.65 -5.40
N ALA A 202 23.02 12.05 -5.40
CA ALA A 202 23.26 10.85 -6.19
C ALA A 202 22.24 9.76 -5.86
N LYS A 203 21.78 9.06 -6.90
CA LYS A 203 20.85 7.93 -6.74
C LYS A 203 21.46 6.86 -5.79
N PRO A 204 20.64 6.17 -5.00
CA PRO A 204 21.14 5.08 -4.16
C PRO A 204 21.81 3.96 -4.99
N SER A 205 22.84 3.33 -4.43
CA SER A 205 23.64 2.31 -5.12
C SER A 205 22.87 1.03 -5.47
N PHE A 206 21.78 0.76 -4.75
CA PHE A 206 20.92 -0.39 -4.99
C PHE A 206 20.00 -0.23 -6.21
N ILE A 207 19.93 0.96 -6.84
CA ILE A 207 19.09 1.21 -8.03
C ILE A 207 19.90 1.45 -9.32
N SER A 208 19.41 0.87 -10.41
CA SER A 208 19.73 1.23 -11.79
C SER A 208 18.50 1.78 -12.48
N TRP A 209 18.69 2.71 -13.42
CA TRP A 209 17.59 3.28 -14.19
C TRP A 209 17.56 2.59 -15.55
N GLN A 210 16.45 1.92 -15.86
CA GLN A 210 16.19 1.37 -17.17
C GLN A 210 15.22 2.29 -17.91
N ARG A 211 15.53 2.61 -19.15
CA ARG A 211 14.62 3.41 -20.00
C ARG A 211 13.38 2.59 -20.31
N LEU A 212 12.21 3.22 -20.21
CA LEU A 212 10.95 2.64 -20.66
C LEU A 212 10.74 2.96 -22.13
N ASP A 213 10.45 1.94 -22.93
CA ASP A 213 10.02 2.11 -24.31
C ASP A 213 8.57 2.62 -24.30
N MET A 214 8.42 3.92 -24.53
CA MET A 214 7.10 4.54 -24.69
C MET A 214 6.66 4.37 -26.16
N PRO A 215 5.39 4.00 -26.43
CA PRO A 215 4.88 3.97 -27.79
C PRO A 215 5.01 5.36 -28.42
N SER A 216 5.44 5.44 -29.68
CA SER A 216 5.54 6.70 -30.40
C SER A 216 4.16 7.34 -30.49
N SER A 217 4.01 8.52 -29.88
CA SER A 217 2.83 9.39 -29.98
C SER A 217 2.55 9.82 -31.41
#